data_AF-A0A4U9HAH6-F1
#
_entry.id   AF-A0A4U9HAH6-F1
#
_cell.length_a   1.000
_cell.length_b   1.000
_cell.length_c   1.000
_cell.angle_alpha   90.00
_cell.angle_beta   90.00
_cell.angle_gamma   90.00
#
_symmetry.space_group_name_H-M   'P 1'
#
loop_
_entity.id
_entity.type
_entity.pdbx_description
1 polymer ?
#
loop_
_entity_poly.entity_id
_entity_poly.type
_entity_poly.pdbx_seq_one_letter_code
_entity_poly.pdbx_strand_id
1 'polypeptide(L)'
;MGITVAAGILNFVVITASLSAINSDVFGVGRMLHGMAEQGHAPKIFSKVSKRGIPWVTVVVMMAALLIAVYLNYIMPESVFLVIASLATFATVWVWIMILFSQIAFRRTLNKQQVKELAFPLRGGVFTSVIAIIFLAFIIGLIGYFPTTRVSLYAGLVWVVLLLAGYWVKVNRQKKRAQTA
;
A
#
# COMPACT_ATOMS: atom_id res chain seq x y z
N MET A 1 14.89 -15.47 37.09
CA MET A 1 15.63 -16.26 36.08
C MET A 1 14.81 -16.57 34.83
N GLY A 2 13.56 -17.08 34.91
CA GLY A 2 12.77 -17.42 33.71
C GLY A 2 12.33 -16.24 32.83
N ILE A 3 12.06 -15.07 33.42
CA ILE A 3 11.55 -13.89 32.70
C ILE A 3 12.60 -13.28 31.77
N THR A 4 13.87 -13.24 32.17
CA THR A 4 14.95 -12.65 31.37
C THR A 4 15.28 -13.51 30.14
N VAL A 5 15.26 -14.84 30.29
CA VAL A 5 15.44 -15.78 29.17
C VAL A 5 14.24 -15.70 28.22
N ALA A 6 13.01 -15.64 28.74
CA ALA A 6 11.80 -15.47 27.93
C ALA A 6 11.80 -14.15 27.15
N ALA A 7 12.22 -13.04 27.77
CA ALA A 7 12.39 -11.76 27.10
C ALA A 7 13.46 -11.81 25.99
N GLY A 8 14.58 -12.50 26.22
CA GLY A 8 15.61 -12.71 25.22
C GLY A 8 15.10 -13.49 24.00
N ILE A 9 14.36 -14.58 24.23
CA ILE A 9 13.75 -15.38 23.15
C ILE A 9 12.73 -14.55 22.37
N LEU A 10 11.87 -13.80 23.06
CA LEU A 10 10.86 -12.96 22.41
C LEU A 10 11.51 -11.90 21.50
N ASN A 11 12.55 -11.21 21.97
CA ASN A 11 13.27 -10.23 21.18
C ASN A 11 13.91 -10.85 19.93
N PHE A 12 14.53 -12.02 20.08
CA PHE A 12 15.11 -12.75 18.95
C PHE A 12 14.07 -13.09 17.88
N VAL A 13 12.91 -13.62 18.30
CA VAL A 13 11.80 -13.97 17.40
C VAL A 13 11.26 -12.72 16.69
N VAL A 14 11.00 -11.64 17.43
CA VAL A 14 10.46 -10.39 16.87
C VAL A 14 11.42 -9.80 15.83
N ILE A 15 12.71 -9.68 16.14
CA ILE A 15 13.70 -9.13 15.21
C ILE A 15 13.79 -9.98 13.94
N THR A 16 13.85 -11.31 14.09
CA THR A 16 13.93 -12.23 12.95
C THR A 16 12.67 -12.16 12.08
N ALA A 17 11.48 -12.10 12.70
CA ALA A 17 10.21 -11.96 11.99
C ALA A 17 10.12 -10.62 11.24
N SER A 18 10.52 -9.52 11.87
CA SER A 18 10.56 -8.19 11.24
C SER A 18 11.51 -8.16 10.05
N LEU A 19 12.72 -8.73 10.16
CA LEU A 19 13.67 -8.79 9.05
C LEU A 19 13.13 -9.61 7.87
N SER A 20 12.46 -10.73 8.16
CA SER A 20 11.83 -11.57 7.13
C SER A 20 10.68 -10.84 6.40
N ALA A 21 9.83 -10.13 7.15
CA ALA A 21 8.75 -9.33 6.59
C ALA A 21 9.28 -8.21 5.69
N ILE A 22 10.26 -7.43 6.17
CA ILE A 22 10.89 -6.34 5.40
C ILE A 22 11.49 -6.88 4.11
N ASN A 23 12.20 -8.01 4.16
CA ASN A 23 12.78 -8.61 2.97
C ASN A 23 11.69 -8.97 1.93
N SER A 24 10.60 -9.60 2.37
CA SER A 24 9.48 -9.98 1.50
C SER A 24 8.77 -8.75 0.91
N ASP A 25 8.56 -7.71 1.70
CA ASP A 25 7.90 -6.48 1.28
C ASP A 25 8.73 -5.72 0.23
N VAL A 26 10.04 -5.60 0.43
CA VAL A 26 10.94 -4.92 -0.53
C VAL A 26 10.89 -5.61 -1.89
N PHE A 27 10.97 -6.94 -1.94
CA PHE A 27 10.88 -7.68 -3.20
C PHE A 27 9.48 -7.68 -3.79
N GLY A 28 8.44 -7.72 -2.95
CA GLY A 28 7.04 -7.63 -3.37
C GLY A 28 6.74 -6.31 -4.06
N VAL A 29 7.03 -5.18 -3.38
CA VAL A 29 6.88 -3.83 -3.93
C VAL A 29 7.77 -3.64 -5.16
N GLY A 30 8.99 -4.18 -5.14
CA GLY A 30 9.91 -4.18 -6.28
C GLY A 30 9.26 -4.72 -7.55
N ARG A 31 8.71 -5.94 -7.49
CA ARG A 31 8.09 -6.60 -8.64
C ARG A 31 6.78 -5.94 -9.06
N MET A 32 5.95 -5.52 -8.11
CA MET A 32 4.71 -4.80 -8.41
C MET A 32 4.98 -3.47 -9.13
N LEU A 33 5.93 -2.69 -8.63
CA LEU A 33 6.30 -1.39 -9.19
C LEU A 33 6.98 -1.53 -10.55
N HIS A 34 7.78 -2.58 -10.73
CA HIS A 34 8.37 -2.95 -12.01
C HIS A 34 7.29 -3.28 -13.06
N GLY A 35 6.34 -4.17 -12.74
CA GLY A 35 5.24 -4.51 -13.65
C GLY A 35 4.35 -3.30 -13.98
N MET A 36 4.09 -2.42 -13.00
CA MET A 36 3.41 -1.15 -13.26
C MET A 36 4.22 -0.24 -14.18
N ALA A 37 5.54 -0.21 -14.09
CA ALA A 37 6.39 0.60 -14.97
C ALA A 37 6.42 0.06 -16.41
N GLU A 38 6.42 -1.26 -16.59
CA GLU A 38 6.31 -1.91 -17.90
C GLU A 38 4.98 -1.61 -18.59
N GLN A 39 3.88 -1.63 -17.84
CA GLN A 39 2.56 -1.20 -18.31
C GLN A 39 2.42 0.34 -18.43
N GLY A 40 3.49 1.08 -18.12
CA GLY A 40 3.54 2.53 -18.17
C GLY A 40 2.78 3.25 -17.05
N HIS A 41 2.21 2.55 -16.07
CA HIS A 41 1.51 3.08 -14.89
C HIS A 41 2.44 3.67 -13.82
N ALA A 42 3.70 3.25 -13.76
CA ALA A 42 4.72 3.83 -12.90
C ALA A 42 5.84 4.53 -13.71
N PRO A 43 6.66 5.42 -13.10
CA PRO A 43 7.79 6.04 -13.76
C PRO A 43 8.76 5.00 -14.35
N LYS A 44 9.25 5.25 -15.57
CA LYS A 44 10.16 4.35 -16.30
C LYS A 44 11.43 3.96 -15.54
N ILE A 45 11.85 4.75 -14.54
CA ILE A 45 13.00 4.40 -13.72
C ILE A 45 12.79 3.08 -12.97
N PHE A 46 11.55 2.75 -12.58
CA PHE A 46 11.22 1.51 -11.88
C PHE A 46 11.16 0.29 -12.81
N SER A 47 11.21 0.46 -14.13
CA SER A 47 11.37 -0.67 -15.07
C SER A 47 12.82 -1.17 -15.14
N LYS A 48 13.77 -0.56 -14.43
CA LYS A 48 15.18 -0.99 -14.44
C LYS A 48 15.40 -2.16 -13.49
N VAL A 49 16.07 -3.20 -14.01
CA VAL A 49 16.50 -4.37 -13.23
C VAL A 49 18.02 -4.52 -13.26
N SER A 50 18.57 -5.16 -12.24
CA SER A 50 19.98 -5.56 -12.20
C SER A 50 20.24 -6.78 -13.09
N LYS A 51 21.50 -7.15 -13.28
CA LYS A 51 21.90 -8.38 -14.03
C LYS A 51 21.25 -9.67 -13.52
N ARG A 52 20.80 -9.68 -12.25
CA ARG A 52 20.13 -10.82 -11.61
C ARG A 52 18.59 -10.71 -11.63
N GLY A 53 18.03 -9.77 -12.39
CA GLY A 53 16.58 -9.57 -12.49
C GLY A 53 15.94 -8.83 -11.31
N ILE A 54 16.75 -8.24 -10.41
CA ILE A 54 16.25 -7.56 -9.21
C ILE A 54 15.92 -6.09 -9.53
N PRO A 55 14.71 -5.58 -9.23
CA PRO A 55 14.33 -4.16 -9.36
C PRO A 55 15.08 -3.24 -8.38
N TRP A 56 16.36 -2.97 -8.66
CA TRP A 56 17.28 -2.32 -7.72
C TRP A 56 16.87 -0.89 -7.33
N VAL A 57 16.18 -0.17 -8.22
CA VAL A 57 15.71 1.19 -7.93
C VAL A 57 14.72 1.17 -6.76
N THR A 58 13.80 0.21 -6.73
CA THR A 58 12.85 0.07 -5.61
C THR A 58 13.58 -0.29 -4.32
N VAL A 59 14.60 -1.14 -4.38
CA VAL A 59 15.42 -1.49 -3.21
C VAL A 59 16.08 -0.25 -2.61
N VAL A 60 16.68 0.60 -3.44
CA VAL A 60 17.31 1.85 -2.98
C VAL A 60 16.29 2.81 -2.36
N VAL A 61 15.12 2.96 -2.98
CA VAL A 61 14.03 3.81 -2.45
C VAL A 61 13.53 3.29 -1.09
N MET A 62 13.33 1.98 -0.95
CA MET A 62 12.91 1.36 0.31
C MET A 62 13.97 1.52 1.40
N MET A 63 15.25 1.34 1.06
CA MET A 63 16.35 1.54 1.98
C MET A 63 16.43 2.99 2.46
N ALA A 64 16.28 3.96 1.55
CA ALA A 64 16.21 5.37 1.91
C ALA A 64 15.02 5.67 2.83
N ALA A 65 13.85 5.09 2.56
CA ALA A 65 12.67 5.24 3.42
C ALA A 65 12.90 4.66 4.83
N LEU A 66 13.55 3.50 4.94
CA LEU A 66 13.93 2.92 6.23
C LEU A 66 14.92 3.81 6.99
N LEU A 67 15.93 4.38 6.32
CA LEU A 67 16.86 5.33 6.94
C LEU A 67 16.17 6.60 7.44
N ILE A 68 15.20 7.13 6.67
CA ILE A 68 14.36 8.26 7.11
C ILE A 68 13.56 7.88 8.36
N ALA A 69 12.99 6.67 8.41
CA ALA A 69 12.26 6.21 9.60
C ALA A 69 13.18 6.11 10.84
N VAL A 70 14.40 5.60 10.68
CA VAL A 70 15.41 5.55 11.76
C VAL A 70 15.77 6.97 12.22
N TYR A 71 15.96 7.89 11.27
CA TYR A 71 16.26 9.29 11.58
C TYR A 71 15.11 9.99 12.32
N LEU A 72 13.86 9.76 11.90
CA LEU A 72 12.67 10.24 12.62
C LEU A 72 12.61 9.67 14.03
N ASN A 73 13.00 8.40 14.22
CA ASN A 73 13.04 7.79 15.54
C ASN A 73 14.09 8.43 16.48
N TYR A 74 15.15 9.02 15.93
CA TYR A 74 16.12 9.78 16.72
C TYR A 74 15.57 11.14 17.19
N ILE A 75 14.79 11.83 16.35
CA ILE A 75 14.27 13.17 16.65
C ILE A 75 13.00 13.13 17.50
N MET A 76 12.11 12.17 17.25
CA MET A 76 10.77 12.10 17.86
C MET A 76 10.43 10.68 18.36
N PRO A 77 11.22 10.11 19.29
CA PRO A 77 11.12 8.71 19.70
C PRO A 77 9.74 8.33 20.29
N GLU A 78 9.08 9.25 21.01
CA GLU A 78 7.80 8.95 21.66
C GLU A 78 6.62 8.91 20.67
N SER A 79 6.67 9.68 19.58
CA SER A 79 5.55 9.80 18.63
C SER A 79 5.78 9.06 17.32
N VAL A 80 7.03 8.76 16.94
CA VAL A 80 7.37 8.16 15.63
C VAL A 80 6.60 6.86 15.37
N PHE A 81 6.51 5.99 16.38
CA PHE A 81 5.81 4.71 16.25
C PHE A 81 4.33 4.95 15.96
N LEU A 82 3.68 5.84 16.73
CA LEU A 82 2.27 6.17 16.54
C LEU A 82 2.02 6.78 15.16
N VAL A 83 2.88 7.71 14.72
CA VAL A 83 2.78 8.34 13.40
C VAL A 83 2.92 7.30 12.29
N ILE A 84 3.96 6.48 12.30
CA ILE A 84 4.18 5.45 11.28
C ILE A 84 3.05 4.40 11.30
N ALA A 85 2.65 3.92 12.48
CA ALA A 85 1.60 2.91 12.62
C ALA A 85 0.24 3.44 12.12
N SER A 86 -0.10 4.69 12.43
CA SER A 86 -1.34 5.31 11.96
C SER A 86 -1.32 5.60 10.46
N LEU A 87 -0.18 6.00 9.88
CA LEU A 87 0.00 6.10 8.43
C LEU A 87 -0.17 4.74 7.74
N ALA A 88 0.45 3.69 8.28
CA ALA A 88 0.31 2.33 7.76
C ALA A 88 -1.13 1.81 7.86
N THR A 89 -1.84 2.14 8.95
CA THR A 89 -3.25 1.81 9.13
C THR A 89 -4.11 2.53 8.09
N PHE A 90 -3.91 3.83 7.89
CA PHE A 90 -4.60 4.58 6.85
C PHE A 90 -4.36 3.98 5.47
N ALA A 91 -3.09 3.73 5.10
CA ALA A 91 -2.72 3.15 3.81
C ALA A 91 -3.34 1.77 3.62
N THR A 92 -3.38 0.94 4.66
CA THR A 92 -4.01 -0.39 4.64
C THR A 92 -5.50 -0.27 4.38
N VAL A 93 -6.21 0.54 5.16
CA VAL A 93 -7.67 0.77 4.99
C VAL A 93 -7.97 1.29 3.59
N TRP A 94 -7.16 2.22 3.08
CA TRP A 94 -7.30 2.75 1.72
C TRP A 94 -7.13 1.69 0.64
N VAL A 95 -6.10 0.85 0.74
CA VAL A 95 -5.85 -0.26 -0.18
C VAL A 95 -7.04 -1.23 -0.18
N TRP A 96 -7.57 -1.58 0.99
CA TRP A 96 -8.73 -2.46 1.09
C TRP A 96 -9.99 -1.87 0.46
N ILE A 97 -10.24 -0.57 0.64
CA ILE A 97 -11.33 0.15 -0.04
C ILE A 97 -11.18 0.03 -1.57
N MET A 98 -9.98 0.27 -2.09
CA MET A 98 -9.70 0.16 -3.53
C MET A 98 -9.87 -1.26 -4.07
N ILE A 99 -9.43 -2.28 -3.32
CA ILE A 99 -9.64 -3.70 -3.67
C ILE A 99 -11.14 -3.99 -3.76
N LEU A 100 -11.93 -3.54 -2.79
CA LEU A 100 -13.39 -3.75 -2.78
C LEU A 100 -14.07 -3.00 -3.93
N PHE A 101 -13.68 -1.76 -4.24
CA PHE A 101 -14.19 -1.06 -5.42
C PHE A 101 -13.84 -1.78 -6.72
N SER A 102 -12.61 -2.27 -6.86
CA SER A 102 -12.19 -3.07 -8.01
C SER A 102 -13.00 -4.36 -8.12
N GLN A 103 -13.31 -5.01 -6.99
CA GLN A 103 -14.13 -6.22 -6.94
C GLN A 103 -15.58 -5.94 -7.37
N ILE A 104 -16.16 -4.81 -6.94
CA ILE A 104 -17.51 -4.40 -7.35
C ILE A 104 -17.53 -4.06 -8.84
N ALA A 105 -16.53 -3.32 -9.33
CA ALA A 105 -16.39 -2.99 -10.74
C ALA A 105 -16.24 -4.25 -11.61
N PHE A 106 -15.36 -5.18 -11.19
CA PHE A 106 -15.18 -6.49 -11.84
C PHE A 106 -16.50 -7.27 -11.90
N ARG A 107 -17.25 -7.33 -10.79
CA ARG A 107 -18.57 -8.00 -10.78
C ARG A 107 -19.59 -7.33 -11.69
N ARG A 108 -19.54 -6.00 -11.85
CA ARG A 108 -20.42 -5.26 -12.77
C ARG A 108 -20.10 -5.54 -14.25
N THR A 109 -18.86 -5.92 -14.58
CA THR A 109 -18.47 -6.27 -15.95
C THR A 109 -18.89 -7.68 -16.37
N LEU A 110 -19.35 -8.53 -15.44
CA LEU A 110 -19.69 -9.92 -15.71
C LEU A 110 -21.19 -10.12 -15.94
N ASN A 111 -21.53 -10.94 -16.93
CA ASN A 111 -22.89 -11.41 -17.16
C ASN A 111 -23.28 -12.53 -16.18
N LYS A 112 -24.60 -12.76 -15.99
CA LYS A 112 -25.12 -13.78 -15.05
C LYS A 112 -24.56 -15.20 -15.28
N GLN A 113 -24.24 -15.56 -16.53
CA GLN A 113 -23.61 -16.84 -16.88
C GLN A 113 -22.14 -16.88 -16.45
N GLN A 114 -21.37 -15.85 -16.79
CA GLN A 114 -19.96 -15.72 -16.38
C GLN A 114 -19.82 -15.67 -14.86
N VAL A 115 -20.78 -15.10 -14.14
CA VAL A 115 -20.79 -15.10 -12.66
C VAL A 115 -20.89 -16.53 -12.08
N LYS A 116 -21.60 -17.44 -12.75
CA LYS A 116 -21.72 -18.84 -12.33
C LYS A 116 -20.48 -19.67 -12.66
N GLU A 117 -19.68 -19.22 -13.62
CA GLU A 117 -18.42 -19.86 -14.03
C GLU A 117 -17.22 -19.45 -13.17
N LEU A 118 -17.39 -18.51 -12.22
CA LEU A 118 -16.31 -18.15 -11.30
C LEU A 118 -15.90 -19.38 -10.48
N ALA A 119 -14.62 -19.75 -10.58
CA ALA A 119 -14.03 -20.83 -9.79
C ALA A 119 -14.15 -20.60 -8.26
N PHE A 120 -14.17 -19.33 -7.83
CA PHE A 120 -14.32 -18.96 -6.43
C PHE A 120 -15.32 -17.79 -6.24
N PRO A 121 -16.62 -18.07 -6.18
CA PRO A 121 -17.62 -17.02 -6.02
C PRO A 121 -17.69 -16.55 -4.57
N LEU A 122 -17.48 -15.26 -4.34
CA LEU A 122 -17.71 -14.65 -3.02
C LEU A 122 -19.17 -14.86 -2.58
N ARG A 123 -19.38 -15.55 -1.46
CA ARG A 123 -20.71 -15.71 -0.84
C ARG A 123 -21.25 -14.32 -0.46
N GLY A 124 -22.43 -13.97 -0.98
CA GLY A 124 -23.04 -12.65 -0.79
C GLY A 124 -22.61 -11.56 -1.81
N GLY A 125 -21.74 -11.89 -2.78
CA GLY A 125 -21.50 -11.06 -3.97
C GLY A 125 -21.08 -9.61 -3.68
N VAL A 126 -21.78 -8.65 -4.30
CA VAL A 126 -21.52 -7.21 -4.14
C VAL A 126 -21.97 -6.71 -2.76
N PHE A 127 -22.99 -7.32 -2.16
CA PHE A 127 -23.58 -6.86 -0.90
C PHE A 127 -22.58 -6.93 0.26
N THR A 128 -21.85 -8.03 0.40
CA THR A 128 -20.81 -8.18 1.44
C THR A 128 -19.67 -7.19 1.24
N SER A 129 -19.36 -6.85 -0.01
CA SER A 129 -18.32 -5.87 -0.34
C SER A 129 -18.74 -4.45 0.01
N VAL A 130 -20.03 -4.11 -0.19
CA VAL A 130 -20.58 -2.81 0.24
C VAL A 130 -20.59 -2.69 1.76
N ILE A 131 -20.99 -3.73 2.50
CA ILE A 131 -20.93 -3.74 3.96
C ILE A 131 -19.48 -3.51 4.45
N ALA A 132 -18.52 -4.20 3.84
CA ALA A 132 -17.10 -4.03 4.18
C ALA A 132 -16.61 -2.60 3.87
N ILE A 133 -17.04 -1.98 2.76
CA ILE A 133 -16.71 -0.58 2.45
C ILE A 133 -17.30 0.36 3.52
N ILE A 134 -18.56 0.16 3.94
CA ILE A 134 -19.19 0.97 4.99
C ILE A 134 -18.39 0.87 6.30
N PHE A 135 -17.97 -0.34 6.67
CA PHE A 135 -17.14 -0.56 7.86
C PHE A 135 -15.76 0.11 7.75
N LEU A 136 -15.10 0.03 6.59
CA LEU A 136 -13.82 0.71 6.37
C LEU A 136 -13.98 2.24 6.35
N ALA A 137 -15.08 2.77 5.82
CA ALA A 137 -15.39 4.20 5.88
C ALA A 137 -15.61 4.66 7.33
N PHE A 138 -16.25 3.84 8.15
CA PHE A 138 -16.35 4.08 9.59
C PHE A 138 -14.96 4.15 10.26
N ILE A 139 -14.03 3.25 9.92
CA ILE A 139 -12.65 3.30 10.43
C ILE A 139 -11.94 4.60 10.02
N ILE A 140 -12.09 5.07 8.77
CA ILE A 140 -11.55 6.37 8.34
C ILE A 140 -12.14 7.51 9.18
N GLY A 141 -13.46 7.47 9.45
CA GLY A 141 -14.11 8.43 10.36
C GLY A 141 -13.51 8.41 11.76
N LEU A 142 -13.20 7.22 12.28
CA LEU A 142 -12.57 7.04 13.59
C LEU A 142 -11.13 7.60 13.63
N ILE A 143 -10.35 7.39 12.56
CA ILE A 143 -9.02 8.01 12.40
C ILE A 143 -9.12 9.54 12.39
N GLY A 144 -10.17 10.11 11.77
CA GLY A 144 -10.40 11.56 11.78
C GLY A 144 -10.81 12.10 13.16
N TYR A 145 -11.56 11.30 13.93
CA TYR A 145 -12.06 11.70 15.24
C TYR A 145 -10.92 11.88 16.25
N PHE A 146 -10.00 10.91 16.34
CA PHE A 146 -8.91 10.93 17.32
C PHE A 146 -7.78 11.89 16.93
N PRO A 147 -7.42 12.88 17.78
CA PRO A 147 -6.39 13.87 17.45
C PRO A 147 -5.01 13.27 17.13
N THR A 148 -4.65 12.18 17.79
CA THR A 148 -3.34 11.52 17.64
C THR A 148 -3.17 10.82 16.29
N THR A 149 -4.26 10.32 15.68
CA THR A 149 -4.23 9.62 14.39
C THR A 149 -4.68 10.49 13.23
N ARG A 150 -5.30 11.65 13.50
CA ARG A 150 -5.77 12.61 12.49
C ARG A 150 -4.67 13.08 11.53
N VAL A 151 -3.43 13.19 12.02
CA VAL A 151 -2.26 13.55 11.20
C VAL A 151 -2.12 12.62 10.00
N SER A 152 -2.41 11.33 10.18
CA SER A 152 -2.31 10.31 9.12
C SER A 152 -3.39 10.46 8.05
N LEU A 153 -4.55 11.04 8.40
CA LEU A 153 -5.59 11.37 7.43
C LEU A 153 -5.16 12.54 6.54
N TYR A 154 -4.55 13.59 7.11
CA TYR A 154 -4.04 14.72 6.33
C TYR A 154 -2.89 14.30 5.42
N ALA A 155 -1.91 13.56 5.95
CA ALA A 155 -0.80 13.04 5.16
C ALA A 155 -1.29 12.09 4.05
N GLY A 156 -2.25 11.22 4.38
CA GLY A 156 -2.91 10.35 3.42
C GLY A 156 -3.67 11.10 2.32
N LEU A 157 -4.38 12.17 2.67
CA LEU A 157 -5.09 13.01 1.71
C LEU A 157 -4.12 13.72 0.76
N VAL A 158 -3.04 14.31 1.30
CA VAL A 158 -1.97 14.91 0.49
C VAL A 158 -1.38 13.88 -0.47
N TRP A 159 -1.11 12.67 0.01
CA TRP A 159 -0.61 11.58 -0.83
C TRP A 159 -1.57 11.19 -1.96
N VAL A 160 -2.87 11.05 -1.67
CA VAL A 160 -3.89 10.75 -2.69
C VAL A 160 -3.98 11.86 -3.74
N VAL A 161 -3.95 13.13 -3.31
CA VAL A 161 -3.94 14.28 -4.22
C VAL A 161 -2.71 14.26 -5.13
N LEU A 162 -1.52 13.95 -4.58
CA LEU A 162 -0.29 13.82 -5.37
C LEU A 162 -0.40 12.71 -6.42
N LEU A 163 -0.96 11.55 -6.07
CA LEU A 163 -1.18 10.45 -7.00
C LEU A 163 -2.17 10.83 -8.13
N LEU A 164 -3.27 11.49 -7.78
CA LEU A 164 -4.27 11.96 -8.75
C LEU A 164 -3.68 13.01 -9.69
N ALA A 165 -2.91 13.96 -9.16
CA ALA A 165 -2.20 14.96 -9.97
C ALA A 165 -1.20 14.29 -10.93
N GLY A 166 -0.41 13.32 -10.44
CA GLY A 166 0.50 12.53 -11.27
C GLY A 166 -0.22 11.77 -12.39
N TYR A 167 -1.35 11.14 -12.06
CA TYR A 167 -2.19 10.46 -13.05
C TYR A 167 -2.74 11.42 -14.10
N TRP A 168 -3.25 12.58 -13.68
CA TRP A 168 -3.79 13.59 -14.58
C TRP A 168 -2.74 14.15 -15.55
N VAL A 169 -1.54 14.47 -15.06
CA VAL A 169 -0.41 14.89 -15.89
C VAL A 169 -0.04 13.81 -16.91
N LYS A 170 -0.02 12.54 -16.50
CA LYS A 170 0.27 11.42 -17.39
C LYS A 170 -0.79 11.29 -18.49
N VAL A 171 -2.07 11.27 -18.14
CA VAL A 171 -3.19 11.16 -19.09
C VAL A 171 -3.17 12.32 -20.09
N ASN A 172 -2.91 13.54 -19.63
CA ASN A 172 -2.82 14.71 -20.50
C ASN A 172 -1.61 14.64 -21.44
N ARG A 173 -0.47 14.12 -20.98
CA ARG A 173 0.70 13.87 -21.85
C ARG A 173 0.43 12.80 -22.91
N GLN A 174 -0.31 11.75 -22.57
CA GLN A 174 -0.71 10.70 -23.52
C GLN A 174 -1.68 11.25 -24.57
N LYS A 175 -2.69 12.01 -24.17
CA LYS A 175 -3.63 12.68 -25.09
C LYS A 175 -2.90 13.63 -26.06
N LYS A 176 -1.96 14.44 -25.58
CA LYS A 176 -1.17 15.34 -26.43
C LYS A 176 -0.34 14.57 -27.47
N ARG A 177 0.35 13.50 -27.06
CA ARG A 177 1.15 12.66 -27.99
C ARG A 177 0.30 11.98 -29.07
N ALA A 178 -0.92 11.56 -28.73
CA ALA A 178 -1.84 10.96 -29.69
C ALA A 178 -2.43 11.96 -30.70
N GLN A 179 -2.35 13.27 -30.44
CA GLN A 179 -2.79 14.33 -31.35
C GLN A 179 -1.66 14.86 -32.25
N THR A 180 -0.40 14.55 -31.93
CA THR A 180 0.78 15.00 -32.70
C THR A 180 1.39 13.90 -33.59
N ALA A 181 0.84 12.69 -33.53
CA ALA A 181 1.20 11.54 -34.35
C ALA A 181 0.10 11.29 -35.38
#